data_AF-A0A3D1PJK5-F1
#
_entry.id   AF-A0A3D1PJK5-F1
#
_cell.length_a   1.000
_cell.length_b   1.000
_cell.length_c   1.000
_cell.angle_alpha   90.00
_cell.angle_beta   90.00
_cell.angle_gamma   90.00
#
_symmetry.space_group_name_H-M   'P 1'
#
loop_
_entity.id
_entity.type
_entity.pdbx_description
1 polymer ?
#
loop_
_entity_poly.entity_id
_entity_poly.type
_entity_poly.pdbx_seq_one_letter_code
_entity_poly.pdbx_strand_id
1 'polypeptide(L)'
;MSKKIFSIFIIILVLLGLCGTVFAKDTYTATSTINGVTVNWSYELNDSNQIENLKCINPTDLIGNVIIPSTLDGKTVVTLGDSAFKSATKITEITIP
;
A
#
# COMPACT_ATOMS: atom_id res chain seq x y z
N MET A 1 -35.15 -21.89 28.69
CA MET A 1 -33.79 -21.96 28.11
C MET A 1 -32.83 -22.36 29.21
N SER A 2 -32.17 -23.52 29.12
CA SER A 2 -31.38 -24.02 30.25
C SER A 2 -30.16 -23.11 30.47
N LYS A 3 -29.87 -22.75 31.73
CA LYS A 3 -28.79 -21.81 32.11
C LYS A 3 -27.42 -22.22 31.51
N LYS A 4 -27.24 -23.52 31.22
CA LYS A 4 -26.07 -24.10 30.57
C LYS A 4 -25.92 -23.70 29.10
N ILE A 5 -27.02 -23.60 28.35
CA ILE A 5 -27.01 -23.18 26.93
C ILE A 5 -26.69 -21.69 26.82
N PHE A 6 -27.17 -20.87 27.77
CA PHE A 6 -26.89 -19.43 27.81
C PHE A 6 -25.41 -19.13 28.14
N SER A 7 -24.80 -19.87 29.08
CA SER A 7 -23.35 -19.74 29.38
C SER A 7 -22.46 -20.18 28.21
N ILE A 8 -22.83 -21.20 27.45
CA ILE A 8 -22.05 -21.65 26.28
C ILE A 8 -22.06 -20.59 25.17
N PHE A 9 -23.20 -19.93 24.95
CA PHE A 9 -23.32 -18.87 23.94
C PHE A 9 -22.47 -17.64 24.29
N ILE A 10 -22.41 -17.27 25.57
CA ILE A 10 -21.57 -16.17 26.07
C ILE A 10 -20.06 -16.46 25.94
N ILE A 11 -19.64 -17.70 26.17
CA ILE A 11 -18.22 -18.10 26.04
C ILE A 11 -17.77 -18.08 24.57
N ILE A 12 -18.63 -18.46 23.62
CA ILE A 12 -18.35 -18.39 22.18
C ILE A 12 -18.27 -16.94 21.68
N LEU A 13 -19.12 -16.04 22.17
CA LEU A 13 -19.05 -14.61 21.87
C LEU A 13 -17.77 -13.95 22.42
N VAL A 14 -17.29 -14.38 23.59
CA VAL A 14 -16.03 -13.90 24.19
C VAL A 14 -14.80 -14.46 23.44
N LEU A 15 -14.86 -15.69 22.91
CA LEU A 15 -13.80 -16.30 22.10
C LEU A 15 -13.68 -15.69 20.69
N LEU A 16 -14.80 -15.27 20.09
CA LEU A 16 -14.81 -14.57 18.79
C LEU A 16 -14.38 -13.10 18.91
N GLY A 17 -14.47 -12.51 20.10
CA GLY A 17 -14.06 -11.12 20.39
C GLY A 17 -12.57 -10.88 20.56
N LEU A 18 -11.73 -11.93 20.50
CA LEU A 18 -10.26 -11.83 20.58
C LEU A 18 -9.57 -11.74 19.20
N CYS A 19 -10.32 -11.82 18.11
CA CYS A 19 -9.82 -11.49 16.78
C CYS A 19 -9.84 -9.97 16.61
N GLY A 20 -8.69 -9.31 16.75
CA GLY A 20 -8.57 -7.90 16.42
C GLY A 20 -9.02 -7.66 14.97
N THR A 21 -9.90 -6.70 14.74
CA THR A 21 -10.23 -6.27 13.38
C THR A 21 -9.01 -5.58 12.79
N VAL A 22 -8.38 -6.18 11.78
CA VAL A 22 -7.34 -5.53 11.00
C VAL A 22 -8.03 -4.70 9.92
N PHE A 23 -8.04 -3.38 10.07
CA PHE A 23 -8.47 -2.48 8.99
C PHE A 23 -7.31 -2.38 7.99
N ALA A 24 -7.40 -3.11 6.89
CA ALA A 24 -6.54 -2.88 5.74
C ALA A 24 -7.01 -1.58 5.05
N LYS A 25 -6.06 -0.71 4.72
CA LYS A 25 -6.35 0.52 4.00
C LYS A 25 -6.60 0.23 2.52
N ASP A 26 -7.48 0.99 1.88
CA ASP A 26 -7.74 0.86 0.44
C ASP A 26 -6.46 1.14 -0.35
N THR A 27 -6.17 0.24 -1.29
CA THR A 27 -5.04 0.34 -2.20
C THR A 27 -5.51 0.79 -3.57
N TYR A 28 -4.82 1.75 -4.15
CA TYR A 28 -5.06 2.31 -5.47
C TYR A 28 -3.89 2.02 -6.40
N THR A 29 -4.12 2.17 -7.70
CA THR A 29 -3.07 2.06 -8.71
C THR A 29 -3.11 3.25 -9.66
N ALA A 30 -1.92 3.62 -10.15
CA ALA A 30 -1.75 4.62 -11.20
C ALA A 30 -0.56 4.22 -12.07
N THR A 31 -0.40 4.86 -13.23
CA THR A 31 0.75 4.63 -14.09
C THR A 31 1.49 5.93 -14.40
N SER A 32 2.78 5.80 -14.71
CA SER A 32 3.59 6.87 -15.26
C SER A 32 4.57 6.30 -16.29
N THR A 33 5.30 7.17 -16.99
CA THR A 33 6.36 6.75 -17.90
C THR A 33 7.71 7.27 -17.41
N ILE A 34 8.66 6.37 -17.16
CA ILE A 34 10.03 6.68 -16.74
C ILE A 34 10.97 5.97 -17.70
N ASN A 35 11.85 6.71 -18.37
CA ASN A 35 12.82 6.16 -19.35
C ASN A 35 12.17 5.26 -20.43
N GLY A 36 10.94 5.58 -20.86
CA GLY A 36 10.19 4.80 -21.84
C GLY A 36 9.52 3.53 -21.29
N VAL A 37 9.66 3.26 -19.99
CA VAL A 37 8.98 2.15 -19.30
C VAL A 37 7.69 2.66 -18.67
N THR A 38 6.58 1.94 -18.89
CA THR A 38 5.35 2.15 -18.14
C THR A 38 5.52 1.58 -16.74
N VAL A 39 5.49 2.46 -15.75
CA VAL A 39 5.63 2.12 -14.34
C VAL A 39 4.25 2.02 -13.72
N ASN A 40 3.97 0.89 -13.11
CA ASN A 40 2.73 0.66 -12.39
C ASN A 40 2.96 0.92 -10.91
N TRP A 41 2.19 1.83 -10.35
CA TRP A 41 2.27 2.22 -8.95
C TRP A 41 1.13 1.60 -8.16
N SER A 42 1.41 1.24 -6.92
CA SER A 42 0.44 0.90 -5.89
C SER A 42 0.62 1.87 -4.73
N TYR A 43 -0.47 2.39 -4.17
CA TYR A 43 -0.41 3.33 -3.06
C TYR A 43 -1.68 3.36 -2.22
N GLU A 44 -1.61 4.03 -1.08
CA GLU A 44 -2.72 4.31 -0.19
C GLU A 44 -2.96 5.83 -0.12
N LEU A 45 -4.14 6.26 0.33
CA LEU A 45 -4.48 7.69 0.45
C LEU A 45 -4.64 8.11 1.91
N ASN A 46 -3.88 9.10 2.36
CA ASN A 46 -4.08 9.68 3.69
C ASN A 46 -5.42 10.47 3.77
N ASP A 47 -5.77 10.92 4.98
CA ASP A 47 -7.02 11.67 5.23
C ASP A 47 -7.09 13.01 4.47
N SER A 48 -5.95 13.51 3.98
CA SER A 48 -5.82 14.70 3.13
C SER A 48 -5.83 14.38 1.63
N ASN A 49 -6.19 13.15 1.25
CA ASN A 49 -6.24 12.68 -0.15
C ASN A 49 -4.89 12.74 -0.89
N GLN A 50 -3.78 12.65 -0.14
CA GLN A 50 -2.41 12.58 -0.66
C GLN A 50 -1.93 11.12 -0.68
N ILE A 51 -1.01 10.83 -1.58
CA ILE A 51 -0.46 9.50 -1.82
C ILE A 51 0.58 9.16 -0.75
N GLU A 52 0.30 8.10 0.00
CA GLU A 52 1.22 7.48 0.94
C GLU A 52 1.50 6.02 0.58
N ASN A 53 2.51 5.43 1.21
CA ASN A 53 2.92 4.05 0.97
C ASN A 53 3.14 3.73 -0.53
N LEU A 54 3.68 4.68 -1.32
CA LEU A 54 3.86 4.49 -2.76
C LEU A 54 4.88 3.38 -3.05
N LYS A 55 4.51 2.41 -3.88
CA LYS A 55 5.34 1.27 -4.29
C LYS A 55 5.29 1.06 -5.79
N CYS A 56 6.44 0.72 -6.38
CA CYS A 56 6.54 0.29 -7.76
C CYS A 56 6.17 -1.21 -7.85
N ILE A 57 5.23 -1.55 -8.73
CA ILE A 57 4.76 -2.94 -8.94
C ILE A 57 5.72 -3.70 -9.88
N ASN A 58 6.33 -3.01 -10.85
CA ASN A 58 7.28 -3.59 -11.81
C ASN A 58 8.72 -3.01 -11.67
N PRO A 59 9.35 -3.13 -10.49
CA PRO A 59 10.65 -2.52 -10.20
C PRO A 59 11.82 -3.10 -11.02
N THR A 60 11.69 -4.32 -11.54
CA THR A 60 12.71 -5.00 -12.36
C THR A 60 12.86 -4.44 -13.77
N ASP A 61 11.85 -3.71 -14.22
CA ASP A 61 11.80 -3.10 -15.56
C ASP A 61 12.47 -1.72 -15.56
N LEU A 62 12.57 -1.09 -14.38
CA LEU A 62 13.22 0.19 -14.20
C LEU A 62 14.73 0.07 -14.37
N ILE A 63 15.31 1.01 -15.11
CA ILE A 63 16.74 1.08 -15.40
C ILE A 63 17.23 2.52 -15.23
N GLY A 64 18.48 2.66 -14.76
CA GLY A 64 19.14 3.96 -14.66
C GLY A 64 18.53 4.87 -13.59
N ASN A 65 18.39 6.16 -13.91
CA ASN A 65 17.82 7.16 -13.01
C ASN A 65 16.28 7.07 -13.00
N VAL A 66 15.70 7.07 -11.81
CA VAL A 66 14.25 7.03 -11.60
C VAL A 66 13.82 8.29 -10.87
N ILE A 67 13.04 9.13 -11.54
CA ILE A 67 12.43 10.32 -10.95
C ILE A 67 11.04 9.92 -10.47
N ILE A 68 10.82 9.98 -9.15
CA ILE A 68 9.51 9.70 -8.57
C ILE A 68 8.55 10.84 -8.99
N PRO A 69 7.35 10.52 -9.50
CA PRO A 69 6.38 11.55 -9.84
C PRO A 69 5.97 12.32 -8.57
N SER A 70 5.98 13.65 -8.62
CA SER A 70 5.47 14.50 -7.53
C SER A 70 3.95 14.38 -7.38
N THR A 71 3.26 14.01 -8.47
CA THR A 71 1.82 13.75 -8.49
C THR A 71 1.47 12.57 -9.37
N LEU A 72 0.49 11.76 -8.95
CA LEU A 72 -0.18 10.76 -9.78
C LEU A 72 -1.69 11.02 -9.71
N ASP A 73 -2.36 11.05 -10.87
CA ASP A 73 -3.80 11.33 -10.99
C ASP A 73 -4.27 12.57 -10.20
N GLY A 74 -3.44 13.62 -10.22
CA GLY A 74 -3.72 14.89 -9.52
C GLY A 74 -3.53 14.84 -8.00
N LYS A 75 -3.01 13.75 -7.43
CA LYS A 75 -2.73 13.60 -6.00
C LYS A 75 -1.23 13.67 -5.73
N THR A 76 -0.83 14.40 -4.70
CA THR A 76 0.58 14.60 -4.33
C THR A 76 1.17 13.35 -3.67
N VAL A 77 2.36 12.94 -4.11
CA VAL A 77 3.15 11.88 -3.47
C VAL A 77 3.88 12.46 -2.26
N VAL A 78 3.61 11.92 -1.07
CA VAL A 78 4.20 12.41 0.18
C VAL A 78 5.08 11.38 0.89
N THR A 79 4.88 10.08 0.65
CA THR A 79 5.73 9.03 1.23
C THR A 79 5.91 7.84 0.30
N LEU A 80 7.09 7.25 0.35
CA LEU A 80 7.36 5.93 -0.22
C LEU A 80 7.02 4.83 0.79
N GLY A 81 6.49 3.73 0.28
CA GLY A 81 6.20 2.56 1.10
C GLY A 81 7.45 1.76 1.46
N ASP A 82 7.32 0.89 2.47
CA ASP A 82 8.37 -0.10 2.73
C ASP A 82 8.61 -0.92 1.45
N SER A 83 9.88 -1.17 1.15
CA SER A 83 10.27 -1.99 0.02
C SER A 83 9.74 -1.45 -1.33
N ALA A 84 9.53 -0.13 -1.46
CA ALA A 84 8.92 0.51 -2.64
C ALA A 84 9.56 0.16 -3.98
N PHE A 85 10.86 -0.16 -3.98
CA PHE A 85 11.63 -0.58 -5.16
C PHE A 85 12.30 -1.93 -4.95
N LYS A 86 11.70 -2.82 -4.16
CA LYS A 86 12.28 -4.15 -3.90
C LYS A 86 12.53 -4.89 -5.21
N SER A 87 13.70 -5.49 -5.34
CA SER A 87 14.17 -6.19 -6.54
C SER A 87 14.53 -5.29 -7.74
N ALA A 88 14.53 -3.96 -7.59
CA ALA A 88 15.09 -3.07 -8.60
C ALA A 88 16.63 -3.15 -8.64
N THR A 89 17.18 -4.10 -9.39
CA THR A 89 18.64 -4.32 -9.46
C THR A 89 19.36 -3.44 -10.48
N LYS A 90 18.61 -2.73 -11.33
CA LYS A 90 19.14 -1.94 -12.46
C LYS A 90 18.96 -0.43 -12.29
N ILE A 91 18.30 0.01 -11.22
CA ILE A 91 18.21 1.44 -10.85
C ILE A 91 19.57 1.87 -10.32
N THR A 92 20.07 3.00 -10.80
CA THR A 92 21.35 3.59 -10.36
C THR A 92 21.15 4.85 -9.51
N GLU A 93 19.98 5.48 -9.61
CA GLU A 93 19.65 6.71 -8.89
C GLU A 93 18.13 6.82 -8.70
N ILE A 94 17.71 7.33 -7.55
CA ILE A 94 16.31 7.71 -7.28
C ILE A 94 16.28 9.19 -6.92
N THR A 95 15.55 9.98 -7.69
CA THR A 95 15.26 11.39 -7.38
C THR A 95 13.88 11.47 -6.71
N ILE A 96 13.87 11.95 -5.46
CA ILE A 96 12.65 12.27 -4.72
C ILE A 96 12.32 13.75 -5.02
N PRO A 97 11.09 14.07 -5.47
CA PRO A 97 10.69 15.43 -5.81
C PRO A 97 10.59 16.38 -4.62
#